data_AF-A0A925QNE4-F1
#
_entry.id   AF-A0A925QNE4-F1
#
_cell.length_a   1.000
_cell.length_b   1.000
_cell.length_c   1.000
_cell.angle_alpha   90.00
_cell.angle_beta   90.00
_cell.angle_gamma   90.00
#
_symmetry.space_group_name_H-M   'P 1'
#
loop_
_entity.id
_entity.type
_entity.pdbx_description
1 polymer ?
#
loop_
_entity_poly.entity_id
_entity_poly.type
_entity_poly.pdbx_seq_one_letter_code
_entity_poly.pdbx_strand_id
1 'polypeptide(L)'
;MTEAARVAESAGALLRSARERQGLHIAALAAAIKVAPRKLDALENNRWHELPDATFTRALAQTVCRSLKIDAKQVLDLLPAVET
;
A
#
# COMPACT_ATOMS: atom_id res chain seq x y z
N MET A 1 -11.77 20.27 -11.86
CA MET A 1 -11.70 18.81 -12.10
C MET A 1 -10.21 18.43 -12.00
N THR A 2 -9.86 17.32 -11.32
CA THR A 2 -8.51 16.69 -11.16
C THR A 2 -7.63 17.02 -9.94
N GLU A 3 -8.10 16.67 -8.73
CA GLU A 3 -7.20 16.34 -7.60
C GLU A 3 -7.26 14.83 -7.31
N ALA A 4 -8.47 14.24 -7.32
CA ALA A 4 -8.69 12.81 -7.11
C ALA A 4 -8.01 11.89 -8.15
N ALA A 5 -7.75 12.40 -9.36
CA ALA A 5 -7.05 11.64 -10.40
C ALA A 5 -5.55 11.47 -10.11
N ARG A 6 -4.90 12.48 -9.49
CA ARG A 6 -3.48 12.40 -9.10
C ARG A 6 -3.25 11.48 -7.91
N VAL A 7 -4.24 11.36 -7.04
CA VAL A 7 -4.20 10.40 -5.93
C VAL A 7 -4.22 8.96 -6.46
N ALA A 8 -4.83 8.67 -7.60
CA ALA A 8 -4.75 7.32 -8.20
C ALA A 8 -3.39 6.99 -8.85
N GLU A 9 -2.41 7.92 -8.86
CA GLU A 9 -1.13 7.72 -9.56
C GLU A 9 -0.05 6.99 -8.72
N SER A 10 -0.25 6.83 -7.40
CA SER A 10 0.76 6.22 -6.52
C SER A 10 0.35 4.85 -5.98
N ALA A 11 1.34 3.98 -5.73
CA ALA A 11 1.13 2.67 -5.11
C ALA A 11 0.34 2.77 -3.79
N GLY A 12 0.77 3.66 -2.88
CA GLY A 12 0.13 3.84 -1.57
C GLY A 12 -1.33 4.27 -1.68
N ALA A 13 -1.63 5.17 -2.60
CA ALA A 13 -2.98 5.69 -2.75
C ALA A 13 -3.94 4.74 -3.47
N LEU A 14 -3.44 3.88 -4.39
CA LEU A 14 -4.21 2.74 -4.91
C LEU A 14 -4.62 1.78 -3.80
N LEU A 15 -3.68 1.43 -2.91
CA LEU A 15 -3.93 0.55 -1.76
C LEU A 15 -4.93 1.17 -0.79
N ARG A 16 -4.73 2.44 -0.41
CA ARG A 16 -5.63 3.18 0.46
C ARG A 16 -7.05 3.23 -0.10
N SER A 17 -7.18 3.59 -1.38
CA SER A 17 -8.49 3.68 -2.03
C SER A 17 -9.18 2.32 -2.07
N ALA A 18 -8.45 1.22 -2.32
CA ALA A 18 -9.00 -0.13 -2.28
C ALA A 18 -9.47 -0.53 -0.88
N ARG A 19 -8.70 -0.19 0.15
CA ARG A 19 -9.09 -0.42 1.55
C ARG A 19 -10.36 0.36 1.91
N GLU A 20 -10.41 1.64 1.58
CA GLU A 20 -11.54 2.53 1.89
C GLU A 20 -12.82 2.10 1.14
N ARG A 21 -12.72 1.66 -0.12
CA ARG A 21 -13.86 1.10 -0.87
C ARG A 21 -14.48 -0.15 -0.21
N GLN A 22 -13.71 -0.89 0.58
CA GLN A 22 -14.20 -2.04 1.34
C GLN A 22 -14.69 -1.66 2.74
N GLY A 23 -14.67 -0.37 3.11
CA GLY A 23 -15.04 0.10 4.44
C GLY A 23 -14.09 -0.35 5.55
N LEU A 24 -12.88 -0.78 5.20
CA LEU A 24 -11.91 -1.30 6.17
C LEU A 24 -11.15 -0.16 6.85
N HIS A 25 -11.15 -0.16 8.19
CA HIS A 25 -10.27 0.69 8.96
C HIS A 25 -8.81 0.23 8.84
N ILE A 26 -7.84 1.16 8.83
CA ILE A 26 -6.42 0.83 8.66
C ILE A 26 -5.90 -0.13 9.73
N ALA A 27 -6.32 0.05 10.99
CA ALA A 27 -5.92 -0.84 12.09
C ALA A 27 -6.48 -2.27 11.92
N ALA A 28 -7.68 -2.41 11.35
CA ALA A 28 -8.29 -3.71 11.11
C ALA A 28 -7.53 -4.49 10.02
N LEU A 29 -7.19 -3.81 8.92
CA LEU A 29 -6.37 -4.42 7.87
C LEU A 29 -4.96 -4.76 8.38
N ALA A 30 -4.33 -3.85 9.12
CA ALA A 30 -3.01 -4.07 9.71
C ALA A 30 -2.99 -5.31 10.63
N ALA A 31 -4.01 -5.45 11.49
CA ALA A 31 -4.17 -6.62 12.34
C ALA A 31 -4.36 -7.92 11.53
N ALA A 32 -5.20 -7.89 10.49
CA ALA A 32 -5.46 -9.05 9.64
C ALA A 32 -4.21 -9.57 8.93
N ILE A 33 -3.32 -8.67 8.49
CA ILE A 33 -2.05 -9.04 7.83
C ILE A 33 -0.85 -9.10 8.80
N LYS A 34 -1.09 -8.98 10.12
CA LYS A 34 -0.09 -9.07 11.20
C LYS A 34 1.07 -8.07 11.06
N VAL A 35 0.76 -6.81 10.75
CA VAL A 35 1.73 -5.72 10.69
C VAL A 35 1.34 -4.58 11.64
N ALA A 36 2.34 -3.82 12.09
CA ALA A 36 2.07 -2.61 12.85
C ALA A 36 1.28 -1.60 12.00
N PRO A 37 0.22 -0.95 12.53
CA PRO A 37 -0.57 0.05 11.79
C PRO A 37 0.28 1.16 11.17
N ARG A 38 1.35 1.58 11.85
CA ARG A 38 2.31 2.58 11.33
C ARG A 38 2.98 2.16 10.03
N LYS A 39 3.28 0.86 9.83
CA LYS A 39 3.89 0.37 8.58
C LYS A 39 2.88 0.37 7.43
N LEU A 40 1.63 0.01 7.71
CA LEU A 40 0.57 0.10 6.71
C LEU A 40 0.27 1.56 6.35
N ASP A 41 0.25 2.47 7.33
CA ASP A 41 0.07 3.90 7.10
C ASP A 41 1.23 4.49 6.29
N ALA A 42 2.48 4.11 6.59
CA ALA A 42 3.64 4.51 5.81
C ALA A 42 3.53 4.03 4.35
N LEU A 43 3.10 2.78 4.12
CA LEU A 43 2.86 2.25 2.78
C LEU A 43 1.77 3.03 2.03
N GLU A 44 0.61 3.28 2.65
CA GLU A 44 -0.50 4.01 2.04
C GLU A 44 -0.18 5.48 1.73
N ASN A 45 0.79 6.07 2.43
CA ASN A 45 1.24 7.46 2.23
C ASN A 45 2.58 7.57 1.48
N ASN A 46 3.07 6.49 0.86
CA ASN A 46 4.36 6.45 0.15
C ASN A 46 5.58 6.86 0.98
N ARG A 47 5.53 6.69 2.30
CA ARG A 47 6.63 7.03 3.22
C ARG A 47 7.63 5.87 3.28
N TRP A 48 8.27 5.59 2.14
CA TRP A 48 9.17 4.44 1.95
C TRP A 48 10.34 4.42 2.93
N HIS A 49 10.84 5.58 3.32
CA HIS A 49 11.92 5.74 4.30
C HIS A 49 11.53 5.33 5.74
N GLU A 50 10.24 5.21 6.05
CA GLU A 50 9.76 4.65 7.33
C GLU A 50 9.58 3.13 7.29
N LEU A 51 9.79 2.52 6.12
CA LEU A 51 9.78 1.07 5.95
C LEU A 51 11.22 0.54 5.99
N PRO A 52 11.44 -0.70 6.46
CA PRO A 52 12.78 -1.28 6.58
C PRO A 52 13.63 -1.19 5.30
N ASP A 53 13.08 -1.62 4.16
CA ASP A 53 13.76 -1.59 2.86
C ASP A 53 12.75 -1.78 1.70
N ALA A 54 13.25 -1.73 0.45
CA ALA A 54 12.44 -1.89 -0.76
C ALA A 54 11.83 -3.31 -0.89
N THR A 55 12.54 -4.35 -0.42
CA THR A 55 12.07 -5.74 -0.42
C THR A 55 10.88 -5.93 0.51
N PHE A 56 10.98 -5.41 1.74
CA PHE A 56 9.90 -5.36 2.71
C PHE A 56 8.71 -4.58 2.16
N THR A 57 8.96 -3.42 1.54
CA THR A 57 7.91 -2.58 0.95
C THR A 57 7.12 -3.34 -0.11
N ARG A 58 7.82 -4.03 -1.02
CA ARG A 58 7.20 -4.88 -2.06
C ARG A 58 6.42 -6.05 -1.46
N ALA A 59 7.00 -6.77 -0.50
CA ALA A 59 6.33 -7.89 0.16
C ALA A 59 5.07 -7.46 0.93
N LEU A 60 5.12 -6.30 1.59
CA LEU A 60 3.98 -5.72 2.28
C LEU A 60 2.89 -5.31 1.29
N ALA A 61 3.23 -4.58 0.22
CA ALA A 61 2.29 -4.18 -0.82
C ALA A 61 1.58 -5.40 -1.45
N GLN A 62 2.33 -6.46 -1.75
CA GLN A 62 1.76 -7.68 -2.31
C GLN A 62 0.81 -8.39 -1.32
N THR A 63 1.14 -8.38 -0.03
CA THR A 63 0.28 -8.92 1.03
C THR A 63 -1.02 -8.12 1.16
N VAL A 64 -0.94 -6.79 1.11
CA VAL A 64 -2.12 -5.90 1.12
C VAL A 64 -2.99 -6.17 -0.11
N CYS A 65 -2.39 -6.29 -1.30
CA CYS A 65 -3.15 -6.58 -2.53
C CYS A 65 -3.92 -7.89 -2.43
N ARG A 66 -3.30 -8.95 -1.89
CA ARG A 66 -3.97 -10.24 -1.65
C ARG A 66 -5.13 -10.10 -0.65
N SER A 67 -4.92 -9.38 0.45
CA SER A 67 -5.97 -9.16 1.46
C SER A 67 -7.15 -8.36 0.91
N LEU A 68 -6.89 -7.39 0.04
CA LEU A 68 -7.89 -6.54 -0.59
C LEU A 68 -8.46 -7.14 -1.89
N LYS A 69 -7.94 -8.29 -2.35
CA LYS A 69 -8.36 -8.95 -3.59
C LYS A 69 -8.28 -8.04 -4.83
N ILE A 70 -7.18 -7.28 -4.94
CA ILE A 70 -6.89 -6.42 -6.10
C ILE A 70 -5.65 -6.91 -6.85
N ASP A 71 -5.47 -6.48 -8.09
CA ASP A 71 -4.29 -6.80 -8.90
C ASP A 71 -3.03 -6.16 -8.30
N ALA A 72 -2.06 -7.00 -7.91
CA ALA A 72 -0.79 -6.55 -7.37
C ALA A 72 0.12 -5.94 -8.43
N LYS A 73 -0.01 -6.33 -9.70
CA LYS A 73 0.91 -5.87 -10.76
C LYS A 73 0.92 -4.34 -10.86
N GLN A 74 -0.26 -3.72 -10.93
CA GLN A 74 -0.39 -2.26 -11.02
C GLN A 74 0.26 -1.53 -9.84
N VAL A 75 0.15 -2.10 -8.63
CA VAL A 75 0.76 -1.50 -7.43
C VAL A 75 2.28 -1.69 -7.44
N LEU A 76 2.77 -2.87 -7.80
CA LEU A 76 4.20 -3.21 -7.79
C LEU A 76 5.01 -2.48 -8.86
N ASP A 77 4.38 -2.14 -9.99
CA ASP A 77 4.98 -1.35 -11.07
C ASP A 77 5.22 0.12 -10.63
N LEU A 78 4.53 0.59 -9.59
CA LEU A 78 4.65 1.96 -9.05
C LEU A 78 5.57 2.05 -7.81
N LEU A 79 6.11 0.93 -7.33
CA LEU A 79 7.00 0.92 -6.17
C LEU A 79 8.44 1.24 -6.56
N PRO A 80 9.25 1.80 -5.64
CA PRO A 80 10.67 2.01 -5.87
C PRO A 80 11.37 0.71 -6.30
N ALA A 81 12.40 0.85 -7.13
CA ALA A 81 13.25 -0.26 -7.51
C ALA A 81 13.95 -0.83 -6.27
N VAL A 82 14.18 -2.14 -6.26
CA VAL A 82 15.11 -2.74 -5.30
C VAL A 82 16.50 -2.47 -5.85
N GLU A 83 17.26 -1.62 -5.18
CA GLU A 83 18.70 -1.52 -5.47
C GLU A 83 19.35 -2.82 -4.99
N THR A 84 19.90 -3.56 -5.94
CA THR A 84 20.59 -4.85 -5.73
C THR A 84 21.98 -4.66 -5.18
#